data_AF-A0A239AV91-F1
#
_entry.id   AF-A0A239AV91-F1
#
_cell.length_a   1.000
_cell.length_b   1.000
_cell.length_c   1.000
_cell.angle_alpha   90.00
_cell.angle_beta   90.00
_cell.angle_gamma   90.00
#
_symmetry.space_group_name_H-M   'P 1'
#
loop_
_entity.id
_entity.type
_entity.pdbx_description
1 polymer ?
#
loop_
_entity_poly.entity_id
_entity_poly.type
_entity_poly.pdbx_seq_one_letter_code
_entity_poly.pdbx_strand_id
1 'polypeptide(L)'
;MLRAIRITKPSTKVHKLPAANPAVPAAVSLYVASVASQYQNQGLSLAELVAAGEEGWQQAQRHYGAASEQLERWGAWWVKERVLQMLETM
;
A
#
# COMPACT_ATOMS: atom_id res chain seq x y z
N MET A 1 -8.62 -2.27 -38.66
CA MET A 1 -8.61 -1.01 -37.88
C MET A 1 -7.94 -1.29 -36.54
N LEU A 2 -6.67 -0.93 -36.35
CA LEU A 2 -5.91 -1.20 -35.13
C LEU A 2 -6.07 -0.03 -34.14
N ARG A 3 -6.52 -0.30 -32.91
CA ARG A 3 -6.63 0.70 -31.84
C ARG A 3 -5.24 0.90 -31.23
N ALA A 4 -4.70 2.11 -31.36
CA ALA A 4 -3.42 2.48 -30.76
C ALA A 4 -3.52 2.42 -29.22
N ILE A 5 -2.68 1.59 -28.60
CA ILE A 5 -2.50 1.55 -27.15
C ILE A 5 -1.73 2.81 -26.77
N ARG A 6 -2.39 3.78 -26.11
CA ARG A 6 -1.69 4.88 -25.45
C ARG A 6 -0.95 4.31 -24.24
N ILE A 7 0.35 4.09 -24.39
CA ILE A 7 1.24 3.83 -23.26
C ILE A 7 1.35 5.15 -22.50
N THR A 8 0.64 5.27 -21.38
CA THR A 8 0.77 6.43 -20.49
C THR A 8 2.16 6.42 -19.88
N LYS A 9 2.81 7.58 -19.90
CA LYS A 9 4.15 7.82 -19.33
C LYS A 9 4.14 7.40 -17.84
N PRO A 10 5.08 6.58 -17.34
CA PRO A 10 5.16 6.32 -15.91
C PRO A 10 5.38 7.65 -15.19
N SER A 11 4.51 7.97 -14.23
CA SER A 11 4.58 9.21 -13.46
C SER A 11 5.83 9.19 -12.57
N THR A 12 6.92 9.76 -13.08
CA THR A 12 8.17 9.96 -12.36
C THR A 12 8.04 11.15 -11.41
N LYS A 13 7.18 11.05 -10.39
CA LYS A 13 7.36 11.83 -9.17
C LYS A 13 8.12 10.93 -8.21
N VAL A 14 9.43 11.15 -8.07
CA VAL A 14 10.22 10.57 -6.98
C VAL A 14 9.70 11.19 -5.69
N HIS A 15 8.58 10.68 -5.19
CA HIS A 15 8.07 11.03 -3.88
C HIS A 15 8.99 10.33 -2.88
N LYS A 16 9.69 11.14 -2.09
CA LYS A 16 10.41 10.66 -0.92
C LYS A 16 9.41 9.87 -0.08
N LEU A 17 9.69 8.59 0.16
CA LEU A 17 8.88 7.77 1.06
C LEU A 17 8.77 8.54 2.39
N PRO A 18 7.57 8.71 2.96
CA PRO A 18 7.43 9.38 4.25
C PRO A 18 8.37 8.73 5.26
N ALA A 19 8.87 9.52 6.22
CA ALA A 19 9.71 9.01 7.29
C ALA A 19 9.02 7.77 7.90
N ALA A 20 9.75 6.65 8.00
CA ALA A 20 9.20 5.39 8.44
C ALA A 20 8.41 5.59 9.74
N ASN A 21 7.17 5.12 9.76
CA ASN A 21 6.35 5.18 10.96
C ASN A 21 7.06 4.35 12.05
N PRO A 22 7.51 4.95 13.17
CA PRO A 22 8.27 4.22 14.18
C PRO A 22 7.46 3.10 14.85
N ALA A 23 6.14 3.08 14.67
CA ALA A 23 5.25 2.02 15.14
C ALA A 23 5.25 0.77 14.25
N VAL A 24 5.82 0.84 13.03
CA VAL A 24 5.86 -0.28 12.08
C VAL A 24 7.32 -0.68 11.83
N PRO A 25 7.69 -1.97 12.00
CA PRO A 25 9.05 -2.41 11.71
C PRO A 25 9.43 -2.13 10.25
N ALA A 26 10.68 -1.73 10.00
CA ALA A 26 11.14 -1.38 8.65
C ALA A 26 10.91 -2.49 7.60
N ALA A 27 11.04 -3.76 8.00
CA ALA A 27 10.75 -4.90 7.14
C ALA A 27 9.29 -4.95 6.67
N VAL A 28 8.35 -4.59 7.56
CA VAL A 28 6.92 -4.51 7.25
C VAL A 28 6.63 -3.33 6.34
N SER A 29 7.22 -2.15 6.58
CA SER A 29 7.02 -0.98 5.70
C SER A 29 7.49 -1.26 4.27
N LEU A 30 8.59 -2.01 4.08
CA LEU A 30 9.03 -2.44 2.75
C LEU A 30 8.06 -3.42 2.09
N TYR A 31 7.51 -4.36 2.86
CA TYR A 31 6.48 -5.27 2.39
C TYR A 31 5.20 -4.52 1.97
N VAL A 32 4.71 -3.62 2.82
CA VAL A 32 3.55 -2.76 2.54
C VAL A 32 3.80 -1.92 1.29
N ALA A 33 4.98 -1.32 1.15
CA ALA A 33 5.34 -0.55 -0.03
C ALA A 33 5.32 -1.41 -1.31
N SER A 34 5.77 -2.66 -1.24
CA SER A 34 5.71 -3.60 -2.37
C SER A 34 4.26 -3.89 -2.79
N VAL A 35 3.36 -4.13 -1.83
CA VAL A 35 1.93 -4.35 -2.10
C VAL A 35 1.26 -3.08 -2.64
N ALA A 36 1.47 -1.94 -1.99
CA ALA A 36 0.91 -0.64 -2.36
C ALA A 36 1.40 -0.16 -3.73
N SER A 37 2.63 -0.50 -4.12
CA SER A 37 3.19 -0.12 -5.42
C SER A 37 2.37 -0.60 -6.62
N GLN A 38 1.61 -1.68 -6.46
CA GLN A 38 0.72 -2.26 -7.49
C GLN A 38 -0.50 -1.37 -7.78
N TYR A 39 -0.82 -0.44 -6.88
CA TYR A 39 -1.97 0.47 -6.97
C TYR A 39 -1.57 1.89 -7.41
N GLN A 40 -0.31 2.10 -7.79
CA GLN A 40 0.15 3.39 -8.30
C GLN A 40 -0.55 3.79 -9.60
N ASN A 41 -0.48 5.09 -9.92
CA ASN A 41 -1.08 5.70 -11.12
C ASN A 41 -2.62 5.75 -11.12
N GLN A 42 -3.26 5.60 -9.95
CA GLN A 42 -4.71 5.71 -9.78
C GLN A 42 -5.14 7.02 -9.11
N GLY A 43 -4.35 8.08 -9.26
CA GLY A 43 -4.64 9.40 -8.67
C GLY A 43 -3.99 9.66 -7.32
N LEU A 44 -3.54 8.62 -6.61
CA LEU A 44 -2.79 8.71 -5.36
C LEU A 44 -1.27 8.57 -5.57
N SER A 45 -0.49 9.26 -4.73
CA SER A 45 0.95 9.09 -4.66
C SER A 45 1.33 7.78 -3.95
N LEU A 46 2.52 7.24 -4.23
CA LEU A 46 3.03 6.05 -3.54
C LEU A 46 3.09 6.24 -2.03
N ALA A 47 3.41 7.46 -1.57
CA ALA A 47 3.46 7.79 -0.15
C ALA A 47 2.09 7.63 0.53
N GLU A 48 1.01 8.10 -0.12
CA GLU A 48 -0.35 7.98 0.39
C GLU A 48 -0.83 6.52 0.38
N LEU A 49 -0.50 5.77 -0.68
CA LEU A 49 -0.81 4.33 -0.75
C LEU A 49 -0.08 3.53 0.33
N VAL A 50 1.19 3.86 0.60
CA VAL A 50 1.98 3.22 1.68
C VAL A 50 1.39 3.56 3.04
N ALA A 51 1.03 4.83 3.29
CA ALA A 51 0.41 5.24 4.54
C ALA A 51 -0.91 4.49 4.81
N ALA A 52 -1.80 4.43 3.81
CA ALA A 52 -3.04 3.66 3.91
C ALA A 52 -2.78 2.16 4.14
N GLY A 53 -1.75 1.60 3.49
CA GLY A 53 -1.33 0.22 3.71
C GLY A 53 -0.79 -0.04 5.12
N GLU A 54 -0.01 0.89 5.70
CA GLU A 54 0.47 0.78 7.08
C GLU A 54 -0.67 0.82 8.09
N GLU A 55 -1.71 1.62 7.83
CA GLU A 55 -2.94 1.62 8.63
C GLU A 55 -3.67 0.28 8.55
N GLY A 56 -3.79 -0.31 7.35
CA GLY A 56 -4.35 -1.65 7.16
C GLY A 56 -3.57 -2.72 7.93
N TRP A 57 -2.24 -2.65 7.89
CA TRP A 57 -1.38 -3.56 8.65
C TRP A 57 -1.54 -3.40 10.17
N GLN A 58 -1.63 -2.17 10.68
CA GLN A 58 -1.92 -1.92 12.10
C GLN A 58 -3.30 -2.45 12.49
N GLN A 59 -4.30 -2.34 11.60
CA GLN A 59 -5.63 -2.88 11.86
C GLN A 59 -5.60 -4.42 11.90
N ALA A 60 -4.85 -5.07 11.01
CA ALA A 60 -4.61 -6.50 11.07
C ALA A 60 -3.90 -6.92 12.37
N GLN A 61 -2.90 -6.15 12.82
CA GLN A 61 -2.21 -6.39 14.09
C GLN A 61 -3.16 -6.28 15.29
N ARG A 62 -4.08 -5.30 15.29
CA ARG A 62 -5.10 -5.16 16.35
C ARG A 62 -6.10 -6.32 16.32
N HIS A 63 -6.38 -6.88 15.15
CA HIS A 63 -7.35 -7.96 14.99
C HIS A 63 -6.79 -9.34 15.34
N TYR A 64 -5.58 -9.68 14.87
CA TYR A 64 -4.97 -11.01 15.09
C TYR A 64 -3.90 -11.03 16.18
N GLY A 65 -3.33 -9.89 16.54
CA GLY A 65 -2.14 -9.78 17.39
C GLY A 65 -0.84 -9.75 16.57
N ALA A 66 0.16 -9.00 17.06
CA ALA A 66 1.41 -8.72 16.35
C ALA A 66 2.31 -9.96 16.08
N ALA A 67 2.13 -11.04 16.86
CA ALA A 67 2.91 -12.28 16.76
C ALA A 67 2.08 -13.48 16.27
N SER A 68 0.95 -13.22 15.60
CA SER A 68 0.06 -14.28 15.13
C SER A 68 0.44 -14.77 13.73
N GLU A 69 0.34 -16.08 13.50
CA GLU A 69 0.51 -16.67 12.16
C GLU A 69 -0.57 -16.18 11.17
N GLN A 70 -1.74 -15.79 11.70
CA GLN A 70 -2.82 -15.23 10.92
C GLN A 70 -2.47 -13.84 10.37
N LEU A 71 -1.74 -13.01 11.13
CA LEU A 71 -1.26 -11.72 10.64
C LEU A 71 -0.33 -11.89 9.43
N GLU A 72 0.61 -12.84 9.48
CA GLU A 72 1.49 -13.07 8.33
C GLU A 72 0.73 -13.59 7.11
N ARG A 73 -0.28 -14.44 7.33
CA ARG A 73 -1.09 -15.03 6.25
C ARG A 73 -2.08 -14.06 5.62
N TRP A 74 -2.71 -13.21 6.43
CA TRP A 74 -3.83 -12.35 6.02
C TRP A 74 -3.49 -10.85 6.03
N GLY A 75 -2.34 -10.45 6.55
CA GLY A 75 -1.94 -9.03 6.62
C GLY A 75 -1.91 -8.36 5.25
N ALA A 76 -1.53 -9.10 4.21
CA ALA A 76 -1.58 -8.65 2.82
C ALA A 76 -2.99 -8.22 2.38
N TRP A 77 -4.02 -8.94 2.82
CA TRP A 77 -5.41 -8.65 2.46
C TRP A 77 -5.87 -7.34 3.10
N TRP A 78 -5.58 -7.13 4.38
CA TRP A 78 -5.90 -5.88 5.09
C TRP A 78 -5.20 -4.66 4.48
N VAL A 79 -3.94 -4.81 4.06
CA VAL A 79 -3.20 -3.76 3.34
C VAL A 79 -3.91 -3.41 2.03
N LYS A 80 -4.29 -4.41 1.23
CA LYS A 80 -5.00 -4.21 -0.04
C LYS A 80 -6.37 -3.57 0.15
N GLU A 81 -7.15 -4.07 1.11
CA GLU A 81 -8.47 -3.55 1.44
C GLU A 81 -8.40 -2.06 1.78
N ARG A 82 -7.44 -1.65 2.61
CA ARG A 82 -7.30 -0.24 2.95
C ARG A 82 -6.84 0.63 1.80
N VAL A 83 -5.90 0.14 1.00
CA VAL A 83 -5.46 0.86 -0.19
C VAL A 83 -6.61 1.06 -1.17
N LEU A 84 -7.43 0.02 -1.40
CA LEU A 84 -8.62 0.10 -2.25
C LEU A 84 -9.66 1.07 -1.69
N GLN A 85 -9.98 0.98 -0.40
CA GLN A 85 -10.92 1.89 0.24
C GLN A 85 -10.48 3.36 0.13
N MET A 86 -9.18 3.63 0.25
CA MET A 86 -8.64 4.98 0.08
C MET A 86 -8.82 5.50 -1.36
N LEU A 87 -8.63 4.63 -2.35
CA LEU A 87 -8.86 4.96 -3.76
C LEU A 87 -10.34 5.22 -4.08
N GLU A 88 -11.24 4.49 -3.43
CA GLU A 88 -12.70 4.64 -3.60
C GLU A 88 -13.28 5.89 -2.93
N THR A 89 -12.55 6.45 -1.94
CA THR A 89 -13.02 7.62 -1.17
C THR A 89 -12.72 8.96 -1.86
N MET A 90 -12.02 8.96 -3.02
CA MET A 90 -11.58 10.18 -3.72
C MET A 90 -12.39 10.51 -4.98
#